data_AF-A0A7Y2GU08-F1
#
_entry.id   AF-A0A7Y2GU08-F1
#
_cell.length_a   1.000
_cell.length_b   1.000
_cell.length_c   1.000
_cell.angle_alpha   90.00
_cell.angle_beta   90.00
_cell.angle_gamma   90.00
#
_symmetry.space_group_name_H-M   'P 1'
#
loop_
_entity.id
_entity.type
_entity.pdbx_description
1 polymer ?
#
loop_
_entity_poly.entity_id
_entity_poly.type
_entity_poly.pdbx_seq_one_letter_code
_entity_poly.pdbx_strand_id
1 'polypeptide(L)'
;MPSLISKLSKTETQRLFKDIYYLNMGEFREFCDKHSIPYTILVETKDGKIKKSRDKDRQKIIIERVLYYLKTGKIIPATLFRKEVVNLSGLPKNVTEEDRLYYGCYEKKNPKMIALLKKLTGGEFKNGAVARVLCRKFWADGKAPTFTEYAKAWLKARDDYSLGQHPEAAYLTDRSNGKNKKNWKELRVNKAKRIIEILEKIDPV
;
A
#
# COMPACT_ATOMS: atom_id res chain seq x y z
N MET A 1 -8.67 -26.07 -3.31
CA MET A 1 -8.91 -25.93 -1.87
C MET A 1 -10.20 -25.14 -1.68
N PRO A 2 -11.10 -25.58 -0.80
CA PRO A 2 -12.32 -24.83 -0.49
C PRO A 2 -11.96 -23.48 0.15
N SER A 3 -12.86 -22.51 -0.03
CA SER A 3 -12.74 -21.18 0.57
C SER A 3 -12.62 -21.28 2.10
N LEU A 4 -11.67 -20.57 2.71
CA LEU A 4 -11.46 -20.64 4.18
C LEU A 4 -12.61 -20.00 4.96
N ILE A 5 -13.39 -19.16 4.30
CA ILE A 5 -14.61 -18.55 4.85
C ILE A 5 -15.85 -19.43 4.67
N SER A 6 -15.75 -20.64 4.13
CA SER A 6 -16.92 -21.53 3.95
C SER A 6 -17.58 -21.95 5.27
N LYS A 7 -16.83 -21.89 6.38
CA LYS A 7 -17.33 -22.15 7.74
C LYS A 7 -18.06 -20.95 8.35
N LEU A 8 -17.95 -19.76 7.74
CA LEU A 8 -18.61 -18.55 8.23
C LEU A 8 -20.07 -18.52 7.76
N SER A 9 -20.95 -18.00 8.61
CA SER A 9 -22.31 -17.68 8.21
C SER A 9 -22.32 -16.62 7.10
N LYS A 10 -23.43 -16.54 6.35
CA LYS A 10 -23.63 -15.50 5.32
C LYS A 10 -23.49 -14.09 5.91
N THR A 11 -24.00 -13.88 7.12
CA THR A 11 -23.94 -12.59 7.83
C THR A 11 -22.51 -12.23 8.23
N GLU A 12 -21.72 -13.18 8.75
CA GLU A 12 -20.31 -12.98 9.08
C GLU A 12 -19.49 -12.67 7.82
N THR A 13 -19.73 -13.41 6.75
CA THR A 13 -19.05 -13.19 5.46
C THR A 13 -19.32 -11.79 4.91
N GLN A 14 -20.58 -11.36 4.89
CA GLN A 14 -20.95 -10.01 4.45
C GLN A 14 -20.31 -8.92 5.33
N ARG A 15 -20.30 -9.13 6.65
CA ARG A 15 -19.69 -8.19 7.59
C ARG A 15 -18.18 -8.11 7.42
N LEU A 16 -17.51 -9.26 7.23
CA LEU A 16 -16.08 -9.34 6.95
C LEU A 16 -15.70 -8.48 5.75
N PHE A 17 -16.31 -8.72 4.60
CA PHE A 17 -15.98 -7.95 3.39
C PHE A 17 -16.32 -6.47 3.49
N LYS A 18 -17.29 -6.09 4.32
CA LYS A 18 -17.68 -4.70 4.54
C LYS A 18 -16.71 -3.95 5.47
N ASP A 19 -16.36 -4.56 6.61
CA ASP A 19 -15.67 -3.86 7.70
C ASP A 19 -14.16 -4.16 7.76
N ILE A 20 -13.63 -5.08 6.96
CA ILE A 20 -12.18 -5.37 6.90
C ILE A 20 -11.32 -4.13 6.64
N TYR A 21 -11.84 -3.15 5.89
CA TYR A 21 -11.17 -1.90 5.58
C TYR A 21 -10.94 -0.98 6.79
N TYR A 22 -11.53 -1.28 7.95
CA TYR A 22 -11.31 -0.54 9.20
C TYR A 22 -10.12 -1.07 10.02
N LEU A 23 -9.60 -2.25 9.69
CA LEU A 23 -8.39 -2.76 10.31
C LEU A 23 -7.19 -1.89 9.98
N ASN A 24 -6.31 -1.69 10.96
CA ASN A 24 -5.07 -0.94 10.77
C ASN A 24 -3.93 -1.89 10.41
N MET A 25 -2.78 -1.31 10.09
CA MET A 25 -1.56 -2.07 9.76
C MET A 25 -1.02 -2.93 10.91
N GLY A 26 -1.32 -2.65 12.17
CA GLY A 26 -0.97 -3.52 13.30
C GLY A 26 -1.80 -4.79 13.30
N GLU A 27 -3.12 -4.64 13.27
CA GLU A 27 -4.08 -5.75 13.30
C GLU A 27 -3.96 -6.64 12.06
N PHE A 28 -3.71 -6.07 10.88
CA PHE A 28 -3.41 -6.88 9.70
C PHE A 28 -2.14 -7.70 9.85
N ARG A 29 -1.11 -7.19 10.53
CA ARG A 29 0.16 -7.90 10.68
C ARG A 29 0.01 -9.13 11.55
N GLU A 30 -0.72 -9.05 12.65
CA GLU A 30 -0.99 -10.20 13.53
C GLU A 30 -1.65 -11.34 12.75
N PHE A 31 -2.69 -11.04 11.96
CA PHE A 31 -3.32 -12.02 11.08
C PHE A 31 -2.34 -12.54 10.02
N CYS A 32 -1.60 -11.66 9.36
CA CYS A 32 -0.64 -12.07 8.33
C CYS A 32 0.47 -12.96 8.89
N ASP A 33 1.01 -12.65 10.06
CA ASP A 33 2.06 -13.43 10.73
C ASP A 33 1.54 -14.84 11.09
N LYS A 34 0.32 -14.94 11.64
CA LYS A 34 -0.34 -16.23 11.95
C LYS A 34 -0.52 -17.13 10.72
N HIS A 35 -0.81 -16.54 9.56
CA HIS A 35 -1.14 -17.24 8.32
C HIS A 35 -0.02 -17.24 7.28
N SER A 36 1.20 -16.83 7.65
CA SER A 36 2.36 -16.71 6.74
C SER A 36 2.10 -15.87 5.49
N ILE A 37 1.19 -14.90 5.57
CA ILE A 37 0.87 -13.99 4.45
C ILE A 37 1.96 -12.90 4.41
N PRO A 38 2.69 -12.73 3.29
CA PRO A 38 3.74 -11.74 3.22
C PRO A 38 3.16 -10.32 3.17
N TYR A 39 3.76 -9.40 3.91
CA TYR A 39 3.45 -7.96 3.88
C TYR A 39 4.72 -7.09 3.85
N THR A 40 5.89 -7.70 3.70
CA THR A 40 7.17 -6.99 3.58
C THR A 40 7.58 -6.97 2.12
N ILE A 41 8.03 -5.80 1.63
CA ILE A 41 8.56 -5.68 0.28
C ILE A 41 9.94 -6.33 0.23
N LEU A 42 10.15 -7.19 -0.75
CA LEU A 42 11.43 -7.77 -1.09
C LEU A 42 12.08 -6.95 -2.20
N VAL A 43 13.41 -6.93 -2.22
CA VAL A 43 14.19 -6.28 -3.27
C VAL A 43 15.23 -7.24 -3.82
N GLU A 44 15.36 -7.27 -5.14
CA GLU A 44 16.44 -7.96 -5.84
C GLU A 44 17.61 -6.99 -6.02
N THR A 45 18.79 -7.34 -5.51
CA THR A 45 20.01 -6.54 -5.66
C THR A 45 20.74 -6.89 -6.96
N LYS A 46 21.68 -6.02 -7.38
CA LYS A 46 22.42 -6.18 -8.65
C LYS A 46 23.15 -7.53 -8.78
N ASP A 47 23.56 -8.13 -7.66
CA ASP A 47 24.17 -9.46 -7.56
C ASP A 47 23.15 -10.62 -7.63
N GLY A 48 21.87 -10.34 -7.92
CA GLY A 48 20.79 -11.32 -8.03
C GLY A 48 20.23 -11.81 -6.68
N LYS A 49 20.73 -11.30 -5.55
CA LYS A 49 20.23 -11.71 -4.23
C LYS A 49 18.91 -11.03 -3.90
N ILE A 50 18.00 -11.77 -3.27
CA ILE A 50 16.74 -11.23 -2.76
C ILE A 50 16.90 -10.91 -1.27
N LYS A 51 16.57 -9.68 -0.88
CA LYS A 51 16.65 -9.19 0.51
C LYS A 51 15.32 -8.63 0.97
N LYS A 52 15.03 -8.77 2.27
CA LYS A 52 13.92 -8.06 2.91
C LYS A 52 14.26 -6.58 3.00
N SER A 53 13.36 -5.72 2.52
CA SER A 53 13.48 -4.29 2.75
C SER A 53 12.93 -3.90 4.13
N ARG A 54 13.15 -2.64 4.52
CA ARG A 54 12.50 -2.04 5.70
C ARG A 54 11.05 -1.63 5.41
N ASP A 55 10.66 -1.57 4.14
CA ASP A 55 9.34 -1.16 3.73
C ASP A 55 8.34 -2.31 3.81
N LYS A 56 7.14 -1.96 4.30
CA LYS A 56 5.97 -2.84 4.23
C LYS A 56 5.13 -2.47 3.03
N ASP A 57 4.36 -3.44 2.55
CA ASP A 57 3.32 -3.18 1.55
C ASP A 57 2.29 -2.20 2.10
N ARG A 58 1.64 -1.49 1.17
CA ARG A 58 0.54 -0.60 1.54
C ARG A 58 -0.65 -1.42 2.01
N GLN A 59 -1.44 -0.83 2.92
CA GLN A 59 -2.65 -1.45 3.47
C GLN A 59 -3.58 -2.04 2.39
N LYS A 60 -3.77 -1.34 1.26
CA LYS A 60 -4.54 -1.85 0.12
C LYS A 60 -4.05 -3.21 -0.39
N ILE A 61 -2.75 -3.34 -0.61
CA ILE A 61 -2.13 -4.60 -1.09
C ILE A 61 -2.30 -5.70 -0.05
N ILE A 62 -2.13 -5.38 1.23
CA ILE A 62 -2.30 -6.35 2.32
C ILE A 62 -3.76 -6.83 2.40
N ILE A 63 -4.73 -5.91 2.29
CA ILE A 63 -6.16 -6.26 2.23
C ILE A 63 -6.42 -7.18 1.04
N GLU A 64 -5.91 -6.86 -0.15
CA GLU A 64 -6.07 -7.70 -1.34
C GLU A 64 -5.50 -9.12 -1.12
N ARG A 65 -4.32 -9.25 -0.51
CA ARG A 65 -3.73 -10.56 -0.15
C ARG A 65 -4.58 -11.32 0.86
N VAL A 66 -5.02 -10.66 1.93
CA VAL A 66 -5.87 -11.28 2.96
C VAL A 66 -7.19 -11.74 2.35
N LEU A 67 -7.87 -10.90 1.58
CA LEU A 67 -9.12 -11.27 0.91
C LEU A 67 -8.94 -12.42 -0.08
N TYR A 68 -7.83 -12.46 -0.82
CA TYR A 68 -7.51 -13.56 -1.71
C TYR A 68 -7.28 -14.87 -0.95
N TYR A 69 -6.49 -14.82 0.12
CA TYR A 69 -6.25 -15.97 1.00
C TYR A 69 -7.55 -16.50 1.59
N LEU A 70 -8.39 -15.63 2.15
CA LEU A 70 -9.69 -15.98 2.72
C LEU A 70 -10.60 -16.70 1.70
N LYS A 71 -10.60 -16.24 0.45
CA LYS A 71 -11.44 -16.80 -0.62
C LYS A 71 -10.90 -18.11 -1.21
N THR A 72 -9.58 -18.32 -1.20
CA THR A 72 -8.95 -19.37 -2.03
C THR A 72 -8.06 -20.34 -1.27
N GLY A 73 -7.68 -20.01 -0.03
CA GLY A 73 -6.65 -20.69 0.74
C GLY A 73 -5.23 -20.51 0.20
N LYS A 74 -5.03 -19.67 -0.84
CA LYS A 74 -3.72 -19.46 -1.48
C LYS A 74 -3.09 -18.16 -1.03
N ILE A 75 -1.76 -18.16 -0.91
CA ILE A 75 -0.98 -16.99 -0.52
C ILE A 75 -0.43 -16.32 -1.79
N ILE A 76 -0.73 -15.03 -1.97
CA ILE A 76 -0.08 -14.20 -3.00
C ILE A 76 1.36 -13.93 -2.54
N PRO A 77 2.37 -14.13 -3.40
CA PRO A 77 3.76 -13.85 -3.07
C PRO A 77 4.01 -12.41 -2.61
N ALA A 78 5.12 -12.21 -1.91
CA ALA A 78 5.58 -10.89 -1.50
C ALA A 78 5.82 -9.98 -2.71
N THR A 79 5.62 -8.68 -2.51
CA THR A 79 5.97 -7.68 -3.53
C THR A 79 7.47 -7.72 -3.71
N LEU A 80 7.94 -7.93 -4.94
CA LEU A 80 9.36 -7.95 -5.27
C LEU A 80 9.68 -6.79 -6.21
N PHE A 81 10.49 -5.85 -5.76
CA PHE A 81 11.11 -4.87 -6.64
C PHE A 81 12.37 -5.46 -7.24
N ARG A 82 12.38 -5.58 -8.56
CA ARG A 82 13.46 -6.19 -9.33
C ARG A 82 14.67 -5.27 -9.43
N LYS A 83 15.83 -5.82 -9.74
CA LYS A 83 17.12 -5.08 -9.78
C LYS A 83 17.09 -3.89 -10.76
N GLU A 84 16.26 -3.94 -11.79
CA GLU A 84 16.08 -2.89 -12.80
C GLU A 84 15.49 -1.61 -12.20
N VAL A 85 14.76 -1.71 -11.08
CA VAL A 85 14.15 -0.57 -10.40
C VAL A 85 14.78 -0.27 -9.05
N VAL A 86 15.78 -1.04 -8.62
CA VAL A 86 16.39 -0.92 -7.30
C VAL A 86 17.75 -0.24 -7.40
N ASN A 87 17.91 0.90 -6.71
CA ASN A 87 19.19 1.51 -6.44
C ASN A 87 19.27 2.01 -5.00
N LEU A 88 20.03 1.28 -4.17
CA LEU A 88 20.16 1.55 -2.74
C LEU A 88 21.30 2.54 -2.41
N SER A 89 21.96 3.14 -3.41
CA SER A 89 22.99 4.17 -3.18
C SER A 89 22.43 5.52 -2.72
N GLY A 90 21.10 5.68 -2.72
CA GLY A 90 20.44 6.94 -2.38
C GLY A 90 20.30 7.89 -3.57
N LEU A 91 19.77 9.09 -3.32
CA LEU A 91 19.63 10.13 -4.33
C LEU A 91 21.01 10.69 -4.74
N PRO A 92 21.28 10.90 -6.04
CA PRO A 92 22.49 11.59 -6.48
C PRO A 92 22.65 12.98 -5.84
N LYS A 93 23.89 13.40 -5.60
CA LYS A 93 24.19 14.73 -5.01
C LYS A 93 23.62 15.89 -5.84
N ASN A 94 23.65 15.74 -7.16
CA ASN A 94 23.14 16.67 -8.16
C ASN A 94 22.05 15.95 -8.94
N VAL A 95 20.81 16.05 -8.46
CA VAL A 95 19.64 15.46 -9.12
C VAL A 95 19.19 16.34 -10.29
N THR A 96 18.94 15.70 -11.42
CA THR A 96 18.52 16.27 -12.70
C THR A 96 17.17 15.68 -13.12
N GLU A 97 16.57 16.22 -14.16
CA GLU A 97 15.25 15.81 -14.62
C GLU A 97 15.26 14.48 -15.40
N GLU A 98 16.43 14.12 -15.94
CA GLU A 98 16.74 12.87 -16.64
C GLU A 98 17.11 11.74 -15.68
N ASP A 99 17.49 12.05 -14.44
CA ASP A 99 17.80 11.04 -13.43
C ASP A 99 16.59 10.13 -13.19
N ARG A 100 16.86 8.83 -13.10
CA ARG A 100 15.83 7.83 -12.83
C ARG A 100 15.50 7.74 -11.35
N LEU A 101 14.21 7.69 -11.06
CA LEU A 101 13.64 7.52 -9.73
C LEU A 101 13.56 6.03 -9.36
N TYR A 102 14.69 5.47 -8.97
CA TYR A 102 14.77 4.10 -8.46
C TYR A 102 14.19 3.97 -7.04
N TYR A 103 13.79 2.75 -6.69
CA TYR A 103 13.59 2.35 -5.29
C TYR A 103 14.92 2.51 -4.54
N GLY A 104 14.90 3.34 -3.48
CA GLY A 104 16.08 3.75 -2.71
C GLY A 104 16.50 5.20 -2.97
N CYS A 105 16.13 5.80 -4.10
CA CYS A 105 16.40 7.21 -4.42
C CYS A 105 15.27 8.16 -3.98
N TYR A 106 14.06 7.65 -3.73
CA TYR A 106 12.93 8.49 -3.29
C TYR A 106 13.10 8.93 -1.83
N GLU A 107 13.60 10.15 -1.63
CA GLU A 107 13.85 10.72 -0.32
C GLU A 107 12.81 11.78 0.05
N LYS A 108 11.80 11.37 0.82
CA LYS A 108 10.62 12.19 1.13
C LYS A 108 10.89 13.56 1.79
N LYS A 109 12.07 13.75 2.39
CA LYS A 109 12.48 14.99 3.07
C LYS A 109 13.60 15.73 2.34
N ASN A 110 14.11 15.21 1.22
CA ASN A 110 15.25 15.81 0.54
C ASN A 110 14.81 17.09 -0.19
N PRO A 111 15.33 18.27 0.18
CA PRO A 111 14.88 19.54 -0.37
C PRO A 111 15.17 19.67 -1.87
N LYS A 112 16.27 19.08 -2.37
CA LYS A 112 16.63 19.14 -3.80
C LYS A 112 15.64 18.37 -4.65
N MET A 113 15.30 17.14 -4.24
CA MET A 113 14.29 16.32 -4.94
C MET A 113 12.92 17.01 -4.95
N ILE A 114 12.51 17.58 -3.82
CA ILE A 114 11.22 18.28 -3.70
C ILE A 114 11.22 19.55 -4.57
N ALA A 115 12.31 20.31 -4.59
CA ALA A 115 12.43 21.51 -5.43
C ALA A 115 12.38 21.16 -6.91
N LEU A 116 13.08 20.11 -7.34
CA LEU A 116 13.04 19.62 -8.72
C LEU A 116 11.63 19.22 -9.13
N LEU A 117 10.95 18.40 -8.30
CA LEU A 117 9.59 17.96 -8.60
C LEU A 117 8.61 19.14 -8.64
N LYS A 118 8.76 20.12 -7.75
CA LYS A 118 7.96 21.35 -7.83
C LYS A 118 8.24 22.11 -9.13
N LYS A 119 9.50 22.28 -9.53
CA LYS A 119 9.85 22.93 -10.81
C LYS A 119 9.17 22.21 -11.98
N LEU A 120 9.28 20.89 -12.05
CA LEU A 120 8.72 20.07 -13.13
C LEU A 120 7.19 20.04 -13.16
N THR A 121 6.52 20.37 -12.05
CA THR A 121 5.05 20.42 -11.97
C THR A 121 4.51 21.85 -11.81
N GLY A 122 5.27 22.89 -12.19
CA GLY A 122 4.79 24.28 -12.06
C GLY A 122 4.44 24.71 -10.62
N GLY A 123 5.12 24.16 -9.62
CA GLY A 123 4.93 24.44 -8.19
C GLY A 123 3.92 23.53 -7.48
N GLU A 124 3.17 22.71 -8.22
CA GLU A 124 2.02 21.97 -7.67
C GLU A 124 2.39 20.73 -6.84
N PHE A 125 3.59 20.18 -7.03
CA PHE A 125 3.98 18.91 -6.43
C PHE A 125 3.84 18.92 -4.90
N LYS A 126 3.10 17.94 -4.40
CA LYS A 126 2.97 17.63 -2.98
C LYS A 126 3.42 16.20 -2.70
N ASN A 127 4.32 16.05 -1.73
CA ASN A 127 4.69 14.75 -1.20
C ASN A 127 3.60 14.19 -0.27
N GLY A 128 2.54 13.66 -0.89
CA GLY A 128 1.39 13.06 -0.23
C GLY A 128 1.18 11.59 -0.58
N ALA A 129 -0.05 11.12 -0.37
CA ALA A 129 -0.44 9.75 -0.69
C ALA A 129 -0.21 9.43 -2.17
N VAL A 130 -0.71 10.28 -3.09
CA VAL A 130 -0.58 10.12 -4.56
C VAL A 130 0.86 9.86 -4.97
N ALA A 131 1.80 10.69 -4.51
CA ALA A 131 3.22 10.54 -4.82
C ALA A 131 3.76 9.16 -4.43
N ARG A 132 3.46 8.71 -3.20
CA ARG A 132 3.93 7.42 -2.68
C ARG A 132 3.26 6.23 -3.36
N VAL A 133 1.97 6.35 -3.69
CA VAL A 133 1.25 5.33 -4.46
C VAL A 133 1.90 5.18 -5.83
N LEU A 134 2.14 6.30 -6.51
CA LEU A 134 2.64 6.34 -7.86
C LEU A 134 4.06 5.78 -7.97
N CYS A 135 5.00 6.20 -7.12
CA CYS A 135 6.36 5.63 -7.12
C CYS A 135 6.34 4.11 -6.96
N ARG A 136 5.56 3.61 -5.99
CA ARG A 136 5.48 2.17 -5.73
C ARG A 136 4.83 1.41 -6.87
N LYS A 137 3.85 2.02 -7.56
CA LYS A 137 3.27 1.44 -8.76
C LYS A 137 4.32 1.28 -9.86
N PHE A 138 5.08 2.33 -10.15
CA PHE A 138 6.18 2.25 -11.13
C PHE A 138 7.15 1.11 -10.81
N TRP A 139 7.62 1.01 -9.56
CA TRP A 139 8.56 -0.04 -9.17
C TRP A 139 7.95 -1.44 -9.19
N ALA A 140 6.69 -1.60 -8.79
CA ALA A 140 5.98 -2.88 -8.90
C ALA A 140 5.78 -3.31 -10.36
N ASP A 141 5.59 -2.34 -11.26
CA ASP A 141 5.48 -2.56 -12.71
C ASP A 141 6.86 -2.70 -13.40
N GLY A 142 7.96 -2.78 -12.65
CA GLY A 142 9.31 -2.96 -13.18
C GLY A 142 9.89 -1.71 -13.86
N LYS A 143 9.36 -0.52 -13.57
CA LYS A 143 9.78 0.76 -14.16
C LYS A 143 10.44 1.68 -13.14
N ALA A 144 11.59 2.23 -13.50
CA ALA A 144 12.21 3.37 -12.83
C ALA A 144 12.11 4.59 -13.77
N PRO A 145 11.07 5.43 -13.61
CA PRO A 145 10.85 6.58 -14.50
C PRO A 145 11.91 7.65 -14.26
N THR A 146 12.15 8.52 -15.23
CA THR A 146 12.88 9.77 -14.98
C THR A 146 12.07 10.70 -14.08
N PHE A 147 12.71 11.70 -13.47
CA PHE A 147 11.98 12.73 -12.71
C PHE A 147 10.96 13.47 -13.59
N THR A 148 11.28 13.72 -14.86
CA THR A 148 10.32 14.30 -15.82
C THR A 148 9.12 13.39 -16.07
N GLU A 149 9.34 12.10 -16.34
CA GLU A 149 8.24 11.14 -16.55
C GLU A 149 7.38 11.01 -15.30
N TYR A 150 8.01 10.94 -14.13
CA TYR A 150 7.33 10.84 -12.86
C TYR A 150 6.50 12.10 -12.56
N ALA A 151 7.02 13.30 -12.80
CA ALA A 151 6.30 14.55 -12.59
C ALA A 151 5.04 14.63 -13.48
N LYS A 152 5.15 14.27 -14.77
CA LYS A 152 4.01 14.19 -15.70
C LYS A 152 2.97 13.17 -15.22
N ALA A 153 3.41 11.98 -14.83
CA ALA A 153 2.52 10.95 -14.31
C ALA A 153 1.87 11.37 -12.98
N TRP A 154 2.57 12.16 -12.16
CA TRP A 154 2.04 12.68 -10.89
C TRP A 154 0.92 13.69 -11.11
N LEU A 155 1.06 14.61 -12.08
CA LEU A 155 0.00 15.55 -12.43
C LEU A 155 -1.27 14.80 -12.85
N LYS A 156 -1.14 13.81 -13.74
CA LYS A 156 -2.26 12.95 -14.14
C LYS A 156 -2.87 12.21 -12.94
N ALA A 157 -2.03 11.57 -12.12
CA ALA A 157 -2.49 10.80 -10.97
C ALA A 157 -3.13 11.66 -9.87
N ARG A 158 -2.76 12.94 -9.76
CA ARG A 158 -3.41 13.91 -8.86
C ARG A 158 -4.83 14.18 -9.32
N ASP A 159 -5.02 14.42 -10.61
CA ASP A 159 -6.34 14.76 -11.19
C ASP A 159 -7.28 13.55 -11.19
N ASP A 160 -6.74 12.36 -11.42
CA ASP A 160 -7.48 11.10 -11.39
C ASP A 160 -7.77 10.61 -9.95
N TYR A 161 -7.18 11.21 -8.92
CA TYR A 161 -7.29 10.72 -7.55
C TYR A 161 -8.68 10.93 -6.97
N SER A 162 -9.38 9.84 -6.65
CA SER A 162 -10.65 9.89 -5.91
C SER A 162 -10.61 8.99 -4.67
N LEU A 163 -11.19 9.47 -3.55
CA LEU A 163 -11.28 8.67 -2.32
C LEU A 163 -12.08 7.37 -2.52
N GLY A 164 -13.03 7.35 -3.46
CA GLY A 164 -13.82 6.16 -3.79
C GLY A 164 -12.99 5.00 -4.34
N GLN A 165 -11.80 5.27 -4.91
CA GLN A 165 -10.87 4.23 -5.39
C GLN A 165 -10.00 3.62 -4.27
N HIS A 166 -10.14 4.15 -3.06
CA HIS A 166 -9.34 3.82 -1.88
C HIS A 166 -10.24 3.35 -0.73
N PRO A 167 -10.85 2.15 -0.81
CA PRO A 167 -11.69 1.63 0.26
C PRO A 167 -10.92 1.46 1.58
N GLU A 168 -9.59 1.28 1.53
CA GLU A 168 -8.72 1.32 2.72
C GLU A 168 -8.76 2.66 3.46
N ALA A 169 -9.21 3.72 2.78
CA ALA A 169 -9.48 5.03 3.34
C ALA A 169 -10.94 5.16 3.81
N ALA A 170 -11.58 4.06 4.24
CA ALA A 170 -12.96 4.04 4.77
C ALA A 170 -13.21 5.15 5.80
N TYR A 171 -12.21 5.43 6.65
CA TYR A 171 -12.24 6.57 7.58
C TYR A 171 -12.37 7.93 6.88
N LEU A 172 -11.54 8.21 5.88
CA LEU A 172 -11.57 9.48 5.15
C LEU A 172 -12.89 9.63 4.39
N THR A 173 -13.42 8.52 3.88
CA THR A 173 -14.70 8.45 3.18
C THR A 173 -15.88 8.71 4.13
N ASP A 174 -15.90 8.10 5.31
CA ASP A 174 -16.94 8.37 6.31
C ASP A 174 -16.89 9.81 6.82
N ARG A 175 -15.67 10.35 6.99
CA ARG A 175 -15.45 11.74 7.40
C ARG A 175 -15.93 12.72 6.33
N SER A 176 -15.62 12.50 5.05
CA SER A 176 -16.06 13.38 3.96
C SER A 176 -17.57 13.37 3.78
N ASN A 177 -18.23 12.25 4.09
CA ASN A 177 -19.68 12.09 3.96
C ASN A 177 -20.48 12.62 5.16
N GLY A 178 -19.87 13.42 6.05
CA GLY A 178 -20.57 14.02 7.18
C GLY A 178 -21.06 13.02 8.24
N LYS A 179 -20.66 11.74 8.18
CA LYS A 179 -21.00 10.70 9.17
C LYS A 179 -20.20 10.84 10.47
N ASN A 180 -19.61 12.01 10.69
CA ASN A 180 -18.68 12.32 11.76
C ASN A 180 -19.45 12.47 13.10
N LYS A 181 -19.83 11.34 13.70
CA LYS A 181 -20.16 11.29 15.12
C LYS A 181 -18.87 11.57 15.92
N LYS A 182 -18.98 12.30 17.03
CA LYS A 182 -17.88 12.59 17.98
C LYS A 182 -17.05 11.35 18.40
N ASN A 183 -17.54 10.13 18.17
CA ASN A 183 -16.94 8.87 18.61
C ASN A 183 -16.44 7.96 17.47
N TRP A 184 -15.95 8.49 16.34
CA TRP A 184 -15.49 7.65 15.22
C TRP A 184 -14.40 6.63 15.62
N LYS A 185 -13.49 7.01 16.53
CA LYS A 185 -12.40 6.12 16.99
C LYS A 185 -12.98 4.87 17.65
N GLU A 186 -14.03 5.07 18.44
CA GLU A 186 -14.80 4.00 19.08
C GLU A 186 -15.48 3.12 18.04
N LEU A 187 -16.16 3.71 17.04
CA LEU A 187 -16.78 2.96 15.94
C LEU A 187 -15.75 2.08 15.22
N ARG A 188 -14.59 2.64 14.89
CA ARG A 188 -13.50 1.92 14.22
C ARG A 188 -12.99 0.76 15.07
N VAL A 189 -12.77 0.98 16.37
CA VAL A 189 -12.34 -0.07 17.30
C VAL A 189 -13.39 -1.18 17.40
N ASN A 190 -14.67 -0.82 17.51
CA ASN A 190 -15.77 -1.79 17.56
C ASN A 190 -15.89 -2.61 16.28
N LYS A 191 -15.72 -1.98 15.10
CA LYS A 191 -15.66 -2.68 13.81
C LYS A 191 -14.46 -3.60 13.73
N ALA A 192 -13.27 -3.11 14.07
CA ALA A 192 -12.03 -3.88 14.03
C ALA A 192 -12.10 -5.11 14.94
N LYS A 193 -12.56 -4.95 16.19
CA LYS A 193 -12.73 -6.06 17.15
C LYS A 193 -13.60 -7.18 16.57
N ARG A 194 -14.77 -6.83 16.01
CA ARG A 194 -15.68 -7.81 15.40
C ARG A 194 -15.05 -8.54 14.21
N ILE A 195 -14.25 -7.84 13.41
CA ILE A 195 -13.55 -8.47 12.30
C ILE A 195 -12.46 -9.41 12.79
N ILE A 196 -11.70 -9.01 13.81
CA ILE A 196 -10.68 -9.87 14.42
C ILE A 196 -11.32 -11.15 14.97
N GLU A 197 -12.44 -11.06 15.69
CA GLU A 197 -13.19 -12.23 16.17
C GLU A 197 -13.63 -13.17 15.04
N ILE A 198 -13.99 -12.63 13.87
CA ILE A 198 -14.31 -13.45 12.68
C ILE A 198 -13.05 -14.10 12.11
N LEU A 199 -11.95 -13.34 11.99
CA LEU A 199 -10.68 -13.81 11.45
C LEU A 199 -10.03 -14.88 12.35
N GLU A 200 -10.20 -14.81 13.67
CA GLU A 200 -9.67 -15.77 14.62
C GLU A 200 -10.24 -17.18 14.46
N LYS A 201 -11.47 -17.30 13.93
CA LYS A 201 -12.12 -18.57 13.60
C LYS A 201 -11.51 -19.29 12.40
N ILE A 202 -10.57 -18.64 11.71
CA ILE A 202 -9.93 -19.16 10.51
C ILE A 202 -8.60 -19.77 10.92
N ASP A 203 -8.47 -21.06 10.65
CA ASP A 203 -7.25 -21.81 10.93
C ASP A 203 -6.21 -21.58 9.81
N PRO A 204 -4.91 -21.58 10.13
CA PRO A 204 -3.86 -21.70 9.13
C PRO A 204 -4.04 -22.98 8.30
N VAL A 205 -3.72 -22.89 7.00
CA VAL A 205 -3.65 -24.05 6.10
C VAL A 205 -2.30 -24.72 6.25
#